data_AF-H6BDL7-F1
#
_entry.id   AF-H6BDL7-F1
#
_cell.length_a   1.000
_cell.length_b   1.000
_cell.length_c   1.000
_cell.angle_alpha   90.00
_cell.angle_beta   90.00
_cell.angle_gamma   90.00
#
_symmetry.space_group_name_H-M   'P 1'
#
loop_
_entity.id
_entity.type
_entity.pdbx_description
1 polymer ?
#
loop_
_entity_poly.entity_id
_entity_poly.type
_entity_poly.pdbx_seq_one_letter_code
_entity_poly.pdbx_strand_id
1 'polypeptide(L)'
;SVVHGAMAGYTGFTVGQVNGRHCYIPFYRITEKQNKVSITDRMWARLLSSTNQPSFLSKQDVEDAKVEDERTAKLLDGSPSNPKA
;
A
#
# COMPACT_ATOMS: atom_id res chain seq x y z
N SER A 1 -24.27 -0.41 9.31
CA SER A 1 -24.88 -1.75 9.19
C SER A 1 -25.34 -1.95 7.77
N VAL A 2 -25.18 -3.16 7.20
CA VAL A 2 -25.74 -3.49 5.87
C VAL A 2 -27.26 -3.30 5.89
N VAL A 3 -27.91 -3.76 6.96
CA VAL A 3 -29.37 -3.69 7.12
C VAL A 3 -29.86 -2.25 7.10
N HIS A 4 -29.26 -1.35 7.88
CA HIS A 4 -29.65 0.07 7.88
C HIS A 4 -29.50 0.72 6.49
N GLY A 5 -28.45 0.37 5.74
CA GLY A 5 -28.28 0.89 4.39
C GLY A 5 -29.33 0.35 3.41
N ALA A 6 -29.62 -0.95 3.47
CA ALA A 6 -30.66 -1.57 2.64
C ALA A 6 -32.06 -1.04 2.97
N MET A 7 -32.39 -0.88 4.26
CA MET A 7 -33.67 -0.31 4.73
C MET A 7 -33.83 1.17 4.35
N ALA A 8 -32.72 1.90 4.19
CA ALA A 8 -32.73 3.27 3.66
C ALA A 8 -32.85 3.33 2.13
N GLY A 9 -32.97 2.18 1.46
CA GLY A 9 -33.12 2.10 0.00
C GLY A 9 -31.80 2.16 -0.78
N TYR A 10 -30.64 2.09 -0.11
CA TYR A 10 -29.36 1.99 -0.82
C TYR A 10 -29.17 0.59 -1.40
N THR A 11 -28.53 0.51 -2.57
CA THR A 11 -28.26 -0.76 -3.29
C THR A 11 -26.86 -0.74 -3.91
N GLY A 12 -26.33 -1.89 -4.31
CA GLY A 12 -25.06 -1.95 -5.06
C GLY A 12 -23.81 -1.68 -4.22
N PHE A 13 -23.87 -1.94 -2.91
CA PHE A 13 -22.78 -1.70 -1.97
C PHE A 13 -22.59 -2.90 -1.04
N THR A 14 -21.40 -2.99 -0.44
CA THR A 14 -21.14 -3.82 0.74
C THR A 14 -20.75 -2.92 1.92
N VAL A 15 -20.62 -3.48 3.12
CA VAL A 15 -20.18 -2.75 4.31
C VAL A 15 -18.88 -3.36 4.83
N GLY A 16 -17.93 -2.50 5.20
CA GLY A 16 -16.63 -2.93 5.73
C GLY A 16 -15.99 -1.84 6.57
N GLN A 17 -14.80 -2.13 7.12
CA GLN A 17 -14.01 -1.14 7.83
C GLN A 17 -13.00 -0.49 6.89
N VAL A 18 -12.93 0.84 6.89
CA VAL A 18 -11.95 1.63 6.15
C VAL A 18 -11.32 2.60 7.13
N ASN A 19 -10.01 2.49 7.36
CA ASN A 19 -9.26 3.32 8.31
C ASN A 19 -9.93 3.42 9.69
N GLY A 20 -10.37 2.27 10.23
CA GLY A 20 -11.02 2.18 11.54
C GLY A 20 -12.50 2.56 11.57
N ARG A 21 -13.08 3.06 10.48
CA ARG A 21 -14.49 3.47 10.41
C ARG A 21 -15.34 2.48 9.63
N HIS A 22 -16.57 2.22 10.08
CA HIS A 22 -17.54 1.45 9.32
C HIS A 22 -18.07 2.27 8.15
N CYS A 23 -17.90 1.77 6.93
CA CYS A 23 -18.23 2.47 5.69
C CYS A 23 -19.08 1.62 4.75
N TYR A 24 -19.89 2.28 3.92
CA TYR A 24 -20.53 1.69 2.76
C TYR A 24 -19.58 1.78 1.58
N ILE A 25 -19.35 0.67 0.90
CA ILE A 25 -18.34 0.54 -0.15
C ILE A 25 -19.05 0.09 -1.43
N PRO A 26 -19.12 0.94 -2.47
CA PRO A 26 -19.75 0.59 -3.74
C PRO A 26 -19.03 -0.56 -4.47
N PHE A 27 -19.79 -1.43 -5.16
CA PHE A 27 -19.21 -2.59 -5.84
C PHE A 27 -18.17 -2.23 -6.90
N TYR A 28 -18.43 -1.19 -7.71
CA TYR A 28 -17.49 -0.77 -8.76
C TYR A 28 -16.09 -0.44 -8.20
N ARG A 29 -16.02 0.07 -6.95
CA ARG A 29 -14.76 0.44 -6.31
C ARG A 29 -14.01 -0.77 -5.77
N ILE A 30 -14.72 -1.83 -5.41
CA ILE A 30 -14.15 -3.08 -4.90
C ILE A 30 -13.60 -3.92 -6.04
N THR A 31 -14.32 -3.95 -7.17
CA THR A 31 -13.93 -4.74 -8.33
C THR A 31 -12.86 -4.07 -9.19
N GLU A 32 -12.63 -2.76 -9.01
CA GLU A 32 -11.65 -2.00 -9.79
C GLU A 32 -10.22 -2.50 -9.58
N LYS A 33 -9.84 -2.87 -8.35
CA LYS A 33 -8.47 -3.25 -8.00
C LYS A 33 -8.44 -4.33 -6.94
N GLN A 34 -7.46 -5.22 -7.05
CA GLN A 34 -7.17 -6.22 -6.03
C GLN A 34 -6.09 -5.70 -5.07
N ASN A 35 -6.25 -6.01 -3.79
CA ASN A 35 -5.20 -5.74 -2.81
C ASN A 35 -4.02 -6.69 -3.07
N LYS A 36 -2.81 -6.14 -3.17
CA LYS A 36 -1.58 -6.91 -3.36
C LYS A 36 -0.76 -6.89 -2.09
N VAL A 37 -0.29 -8.06 -1.68
CA VAL A 37 0.67 -8.16 -0.57
C VAL A 37 1.99 -7.58 -1.05
N SER A 38 2.51 -6.58 -0.33
CA SER A 38 3.86 -6.09 -0.57
C SER A 38 4.87 -7.04 0.06
N ILE A 39 5.64 -7.75 -0.78
CA ILE A 39 6.65 -8.72 -0.34
C ILE A 39 7.92 -8.05 0.22
N THR A 40 8.05 -6.73 0.07
CA THR A 40 9.21 -5.97 0.56
C THR A 40 8.93 -5.28 1.90
N ASP A 41 7.67 -5.27 2.36
CA ASP A 41 7.29 -4.54 3.56
C ASP A 41 7.51 -5.35 4.86
N ARG A 42 7.55 -4.63 5.99
CA ARG A 42 7.75 -5.15 7.33
C ARG A 42 6.78 -6.27 7.69
N MET A 43 5.52 -6.19 7.27
CA MET A 43 4.53 -7.24 7.57
C MET A 43 4.92 -8.57 6.90
N TRP A 44 5.39 -8.53 5.66
CA TRP A 44 5.87 -9.73 4.96
C TRP A 44 7.14 -10.28 5.59
N ALA A 45 8.09 -9.42 5.95
CA ALA A 45 9.30 -9.82 6.67
C ALA A 45 8.97 -10.52 8.00
N ARG A 46 7.94 -10.03 8.73
CA ARG A 46 7.48 -10.66 9.97
C ARG A 46 6.88 -12.05 9.72
N LEU A 47 6.11 -12.21 8.63
CA LEU A 47 5.58 -13.51 8.23
C LEU A 47 6.70 -14.52 7.95
N LEU A 48 7.70 -14.15 7.14
CA LEU A 48 8.85 -15.00 6.85
C LEU A 48 9.60 -15.42 8.12
N SER A 49 9.88 -14.45 9.01
CA SER A 49 10.56 -14.72 10.27
C SER A 49 9.76 -15.64 11.19
N SER A 50 8.43 -15.48 11.25
CA SER A 50 7.58 -16.32 12.12
C SER A 50 7.45 -17.76 11.65
N THR A 51 7.60 -17.97 10.33
CA THR A 51 7.49 -19.29 9.70
C THR A 51 8.84 -19.94 9.43
N ASN A 52 9.94 -19.28 9.79
CA ASN A 52 11.31 -19.65 9.43
C ASN A 52 11.51 -19.88 7.92
N GLN A 53 10.74 -19.18 7.09
CA GLN A 53 10.86 -19.26 5.64
C GLN A 53 12.01 -18.35 5.16
N PRO A 54 12.80 -18.80 4.16
CA PRO A 54 13.84 -17.96 3.58
C PRO A 54 13.22 -16.78 2.82
N SER A 55 13.97 -15.68 2.74
CA SER A 55 13.60 -14.57 1.85
C SER A 55 13.69 -15.00 0.38
N PHE A 56 12.73 -14.56 -0.43
CA PHE A 56 12.74 -14.75 -1.88
C PHE A 56 13.65 -13.75 -2.62
N LEU A 57 14.10 -12.69 -1.94
CA LEU A 57 15.01 -11.70 -2.52
C LEU A 57 16.45 -12.23 -2.47
N SER A 58 17.13 -12.17 -3.61
CA SER A 58 18.56 -12.45 -3.68
C SER A 58 19.36 -11.25 -3.12
N LYS A 59 20.64 -11.47 -2.82
CA LYS A 59 21.53 -10.37 -2.41
C LYS A 59 21.62 -9.28 -3.49
N GLN A 60 21.54 -9.66 -4.76
CA GLN A 60 21.60 -8.72 -5.87
C GLN A 60 20.37 -7.81 -5.89
N ASP A 61 19.17 -8.38 -5.70
CA ASP A 61 17.91 -7.61 -5.67
C ASP A 61 17.91 -6.56 -4.54
N VAL A 62 18.54 -6.88 -3.41
CA VAL A 62 18.67 -5.96 -2.27
C VAL A 62 19.68 -4.85 -2.55
N GLU A 63 20.80 -5.17 -3.20
CA GLU A 63 21.80 -4.16 -3.55
C GLU A 63 21.30 -3.23 -4.67
N ASP A 64 20.63 -3.76 -5.68
CA ASP A 64 20.05 -2.96 -6.77
C ASP A 64 19.00 -1.97 -6.24
N ALA A 65 18.16 -2.39 -5.28
CA ALA A 65 17.20 -1.52 -4.62
C ALA A 65 17.86 -0.36 -3.84
N LYS A 66 18.95 -0.63 -3.11
CA LYS A 66 19.71 0.43 -2.40
C LYS A 66 20.29 1.45 -3.37
N VAL A 67 20.81 0.98 -4.51
CA VAL A 67 21.39 1.85 -5.54
C VAL A 67 20.32 2.77 -6.15
N GLU A 68 19.11 2.25 -6.39
CA GLU A 68 17.98 3.06 -6.86
C GLU A 68 17.52 4.10 -5.83
N ASP A 69 17.40 3.73 -4.55
CA ASP A 69 17.06 4.66 -3.48
C ASP A 69 18.10 5.78 -3.36
N GLU A 70 19.40 5.45 -3.43
CA GLU A 70 20.50 6.44 -3.41
C GLU A 70 20.48 7.38 -4.62
N ARG A 71 20.20 6.85 -5.82
CA ARG A 71 20.04 7.68 -7.03
C ARG A 71 18.86 8.62 -6.91
N THR A 72 17.74 8.13 -6.39
CA THR A 72 16.52 8.92 -6.21
C THR A 72 16.71 10.02 -5.17
N ALA A 73 17.39 9.73 -4.06
CA ALA A 73 17.75 10.70 -3.04
C ALA A 73 18.66 11.82 -3.60
N LYS A 74 19.67 11.46 -4.42
CA LYS A 74 20.58 12.44 -5.05
C LYS A 74 19.89 13.37 -6.06
N LEU A 75 18.84 12.91 -6.74
CA LEU A 75 18.08 13.74 -7.69
C LEU A 75 17.19 14.78 -7.00
N LEU A 76 16.77 14.53 -5.76
CA LEU A 76 15.87 15.43 -5.00
C LEU A 76 16.62 16.58 -4.30
N ASP A 77 17.91 16.41 -4.00
CA ASP A 77 18.75 17.41 -3.32
C ASP A 77 19.22 18.57 -4.24
N GLY A 78 18.81 18.58 -5.52
CA GLY A 78 19.30 19.48 -6.56
C GLY A 78 18.44 20.72 -6.88
N SER A 79 17.41 21.08 -6.10
CA SER A 79 16.58 22.25 -6.43
C SER A 79 17.30 23.57 -6.07
N PRO A 80 17.57 24.48 -7.03
CA PRO A 80 18.30 25.70 -6.73
C PRO A 80 17.42 26.70 -5.95
N SER A 81 17.93 27.15 -4.81
CA SER A 81 17.41 28.31 -4.10
C SER A 81 17.62 29.55 -4.98
N ASN A 82 16.53 30.05 -5.58
CA ASN A 82 16.60 31.25 -6.41
C ASN A 82 16.83 32.47 -5.49
N PRO A 83 17.96 33.20 -5.59
CA PRO A 83 18.11 34.46 -4.87
C PRO A 83 17.29 35.51 -5.62
N LYS A 84 16.22 36.00 -4.98
CA LYS A 84 15.44 37.12 -5.51
C LYS A 84 16.34 38.37 -5.58
N ALA A 85 16.48 38.93 -6.77
CA ALA A 85 16.89 40.30 -7.01
C ALA A 85 15.67 41.23 -6.95
#